data_AF-A0A9D5YZ92-F1
#
_entry.id   AF-A0A9D5YZ92-F1
#
_cell.length_a   1.000
_cell.length_b   1.000
_cell.length_c   1.000
_cell.angle_alpha   90.00
_cell.angle_beta   90.00
_cell.angle_gamma   90.00
#
_symmetry.space_group_name_H-M   'P 1'
#
loop_
_entity.id
_entity.type
_entity.pdbx_description
1 polymer ?
#
loop_
_entity_poly.entity_id
_entity_poly.type
_entity_poly.pdbx_seq_one_letter_code
_entity_poly.pdbx_strand_id
1 'polypeptide(L)'
;MSFATGTAVAGVVVATLVLSVLGGMLVTPWVLRAAARRSAAEGEVPPVRDPGPVPPPPGRTSPATGPGAATATRVPVPPPPAPDPAAGAAPSGPGDPLATEAVQTLRGGTWIGILERLAITGCLLAGYPAGIAFVVAIKGLGRYPELREHPVGAERFMIGTLASMIWAGATGLLGAAILGLLR
;
A
#
# COMPACT_ATOMS: atom_id res chain seq x y z
N MET A 1 35.36 -19.14 -17.05
CA MET A 1 35.17 -18.31 -15.84
C MET A 1 36.00 -18.89 -14.72
N SER A 2 36.84 -18.09 -14.07
CA SER A 2 37.60 -18.53 -12.89
C SER A 2 36.65 -18.74 -11.70
N PHE A 3 36.99 -19.64 -10.78
CA PHE A 3 36.27 -19.83 -9.52
C PHE A 3 36.10 -18.49 -8.77
N ALA A 4 37.12 -17.62 -8.82
CA ALA A 4 37.09 -16.29 -8.23
C ALA A 4 36.06 -15.34 -8.88
N THR A 5 35.84 -15.45 -10.19
CA THR A 5 34.81 -14.67 -10.90
C THR A 5 33.41 -15.18 -10.53
N GLY A 6 33.26 -16.49 -10.39
CA GLY A 6 31.99 -17.11 -9.98
C GLY A 6 31.57 -16.70 -8.56
N THR A 7 32.50 -16.71 -7.60
CA THR A 7 32.23 -16.28 -6.22
C THR A 7 31.94 -14.78 -6.13
N ALA A 8 32.64 -13.94 -6.91
CA ALA A 8 32.36 -12.50 -6.98
C ALA A 8 30.94 -12.22 -7.52
N VAL A 9 30.53 -12.88 -8.59
CA VAL A 9 29.17 -12.75 -9.16
C VAL A 9 28.11 -13.17 -8.14
N ALA A 10 28.29 -14.33 -7.49
CA ALA A 10 27.37 -14.80 -6.46
C ALA A 10 27.28 -13.81 -5.28
N GLY A 11 28.43 -13.26 -4.85
CA GLY A 11 28.49 -12.26 -3.79
C GLY A 11 27.70 -10.99 -4.13
N VAL A 12 27.84 -10.47 -5.35
CA VAL A 12 27.09 -9.29 -5.81
C VAL A 12 25.59 -9.55 -5.87
N VAL A 13 25.17 -10.71 -6.36
CA VAL A 13 23.75 -11.10 -6.40
C VAL A 13 23.17 -11.12 -5.00
N VAL A 14 23.81 -11.83 -4.06
CA VAL A 14 23.34 -11.93 -2.67
C VAL A 14 23.31 -10.56 -1.99
N ALA A 15 24.39 -9.78 -2.13
CA ALA A 15 24.47 -8.45 -1.53
C ALA A 15 23.38 -7.51 -2.06
N THR A 16 23.09 -7.57 -3.36
CA THR A 16 22.04 -6.75 -3.99
C THR A 16 20.65 -7.15 -3.48
N LEU A 17 20.35 -8.45 -3.38
CA LEU A 17 19.07 -8.95 -2.84
C LEU A 17 18.90 -8.55 -1.37
N VAL A 18 19.94 -8.68 -0.56
CA VAL A 18 19.93 -8.27 0.85
C VAL A 18 19.71 -6.75 0.96
N LEU A 19 20.43 -5.94 0.17
CA LEU A 19 20.27 -4.49 0.15
C LEU A 19 18.85 -4.06 -0.27
N SER A 20 18.29 -4.72 -1.27
CA SER A 20 16.91 -4.48 -1.72
C SER A 20 15.91 -4.72 -0.59
N VAL A 21 16.01 -5.85 0.11
CA VAL A 21 15.11 -6.22 1.20
C VAL A 21 15.29 -5.32 2.43
N LEU A 22 16.50 -5.21 2.95
CA LEU A 22 16.78 -4.44 4.17
C LEU A 22 16.52 -2.95 3.97
N GLY A 23 17.03 -2.39 2.86
CA GLY A 23 16.81 -0.99 2.52
C GLY A 23 15.32 -0.68 2.31
N GLY A 24 14.60 -1.60 1.66
CA GLY A 24 13.16 -1.45 1.46
C GLY A 24 12.37 -1.46 2.78
N MET A 25 12.76 -2.27 3.77
CA MET A 25 12.12 -2.28 5.08
C MET A 25 12.30 -0.97 5.86
N LEU A 26 13.36 -0.20 5.57
CA LEU A 26 13.62 1.10 6.18
C LEU A 26 12.95 2.25 5.41
N VAL A 27 13.08 2.23 4.08
CA VAL A 27 12.65 3.31 3.19
C VAL A 27 11.13 3.41 3.11
N THR A 28 10.43 2.30 2.92
CA THR A 28 8.96 2.31 2.77
C THR A 28 8.24 2.96 3.96
N PRO A 29 8.48 2.58 5.23
CA PRO A 29 7.83 3.25 6.35
C PRO A 29 8.30 4.70 6.53
N TRP A 30 9.51 5.05 6.12
CA TRP A 30 9.95 6.45 6.13
C TRP A 30 9.14 7.31 5.14
N VAL A 31 8.93 6.82 3.92
CA VAL A 31 8.12 7.48 2.90
C VAL A 31 6.68 7.66 3.37
N LEU A 32 6.09 6.63 3.97
CA LEU A 32 4.72 6.73 4.51
C LEU A 32 4.61 7.77 5.63
N ARG A 33 5.59 7.82 6.54
CA ARG A 33 5.65 8.86 7.58
C ARG A 33 5.83 10.26 6.99
N ALA A 34 6.61 10.40 5.93
CA ALA A 34 6.80 11.68 5.24
C ALA A 34 5.53 12.15 4.53
N ALA A 35 4.81 11.23 3.87
CA ALA A 35 3.53 11.51 3.23
C ALA A 35 2.48 11.96 4.25
N ALA A 36 2.37 11.25 5.39
CA ALA A 36 1.43 11.59 6.46
C ALA A 36 1.69 12.99 7.06
N ARG A 37 2.97 13.40 7.18
CA ARG A 37 3.34 14.73 7.67
C ARG A 37 2.91 15.86 6.73
N ARG A 38 2.93 15.64 5.42
CA ARG A 38 2.50 16.67 4.44
C ARG A 38 0.99 16.85 4.42
N SER A 39 0.23 15.75 4.50
CA SER A 39 -1.24 15.83 4.59
C SER A 39 -1.73 16.56 5.85
N ALA A 40 -0.98 16.45 6.96
CA ALA A 40 -1.29 17.21 8.18
C ALA A 40 -1.01 18.72 8.04
N ALA A 41 -0.04 19.10 7.20
CA ALA A 41 0.28 20.51 6.94
C ALA A 41 -0.67 21.15 5.91
N GLU A 42 -1.24 20.37 4.99
CA GLU A 42 -2.20 20.83 3.98
C GLU A 42 -3.65 20.88 4.51
N GLY A 43 -3.96 20.17 5.60
CA GLY A 43 -5.28 20.17 6.25
C GLY A 43 -5.60 21.43 7.06
N GLU A 44 -4.65 22.35 7.22
CA GLU A 44 -4.87 23.67 7.84
C GLU A 44 -5.56 24.60 6.83
N VAL A 45 -6.86 24.36 6.60
CA VAL A 45 -7.73 25.24 5.83
C VAL A 45 -7.96 26.51 6.67
N PRO A 46 -7.60 27.72 6.20
CA PRO A 46 -7.96 28.96 6.89
C PRO A 46 -9.46 28.96 7.17
N PRO A 47 -9.93 29.39 8.34
CA PRO A 47 -11.36 29.37 8.66
C PRO A 47 -12.13 29.99 7.50
N VAL A 48 -13.02 29.21 6.91
CA VAL A 48 -13.96 29.69 5.89
C VAL A 48 -14.61 30.92 6.51
N ARG A 49 -14.35 32.09 5.91
CA ARG A 49 -15.06 33.31 6.25
C ARG A 49 -16.52 33.03 5.94
N ASP A 50 -17.35 33.17 6.97
CA ASP A 50 -18.79 32.93 6.96
C ASP A 50 -19.40 33.27 5.59
N PRO A 51 -19.82 32.28 4.78
CA PRO A 51 -20.48 32.57 3.53
C PRO A 51 -21.80 33.22 3.95
N GLY A 52 -21.88 34.55 3.76
CA GLY A 52 -23.07 35.32 4.10
C GLY A 52 -24.35 34.68 3.56
N PRO A 53 -25.53 35.07 4.10
CA PRO A 53 -26.79 34.33 3.94
C PRO A 53 -27.03 33.85 2.51
N VAL A 54 -27.03 32.54 2.32
CA VAL A 54 -27.34 31.92 1.03
C VAL A 54 -28.80 32.23 0.71
N PRO A 55 -29.12 32.88 -0.43
CA PRO A 55 -30.51 33.16 -0.79
C PRO A 55 -31.28 31.85 -0.97
N PRO A 56 -32.56 31.79 -0.56
CA PRO A 56 -33.35 30.57 -0.66
C PRO A 56 -33.48 30.11 -2.12
N PRO A 57 -33.40 28.80 -2.39
CA PRO A 57 -33.55 28.28 -3.75
C PRO A 57 -34.97 28.57 -4.27
N PRO A 58 -35.15 28.96 -5.55
CA PRO A 58 -36.46 29.14 -6.13
C PRO A 58 -37.27 27.84 -6.07
N GLY A 59 -38.53 27.97 -5.68
CA GLY A 59 -39.44 26.85 -5.42
C GLY A 59 -39.52 25.88 -6.60
N ARG A 60 -39.06 24.64 -6.37
CA ARG A 60 -39.27 23.53 -7.29
C ARG A 60 -40.70 23.02 -7.10
N THR A 61 -41.58 23.31 -8.05
CA THR A 61 -42.86 22.61 -8.17
C THR A 61 -42.59 21.21 -8.71
N SER A 62 -42.66 20.20 -7.84
CA SER A 62 -42.65 18.80 -8.28
C SER A 62 -44.00 18.42 -8.89
N PRO A 63 -44.06 17.83 -10.10
CA PRO A 63 -45.28 17.21 -10.59
C PRO A 63 -45.52 15.88 -9.84
N ALA A 64 -46.79 15.63 -9.54
CA ALA A 64 -47.30 14.48 -8.80
C ALA A 64 -46.81 13.13 -9.40
N THR A 65 -46.25 12.28 -8.55
CA THR A 65 -45.97 10.87 -8.88
C THR A 65 -47.14 10.02 -8.37
N GLY A 66 -47.77 9.27 -9.26
CA GLY A 66 -48.91 8.39 -8.96
C GLY A 66 -48.54 7.17 -8.10
N PRO A 67 -49.55 6.40 -7.65
CA PRO A 67 -49.37 5.37 -6.64
C PRO A 67 -48.98 4.01 -7.27
N GLY A 68 -47.87 3.43 -6.82
CA GLY A 68 -47.59 2.01 -7.04
C GLY A 68 -46.11 1.67 -7.21
N ALA A 69 -45.43 1.30 -6.12
CA ALA A 69 -44.29 0.39 -6.17
C ALA A 69 -43.94 -0.13 -4.76
N ALA A 70 -44.39 -1.35 -4.50
CA ALA A 70 -43.81 -2.41 -3.67
C ALA A 70 -43.05 -2.04 -2.37
N THR A 71 -43.70 -2.38 -1.25
CA THR A 71 -43.09 -2.64 0.05
C THR A 71 -42.04 -3.75 -0.06
N ALA A 72 -40.76 -3.38 -0.08
CA ALA A 72 -39.65 -4.29 0.20
C ALA A 72 -39.24 -4.10 1.67
N THR A 73 -39.63 -5.06 2.52
CA THR A 73 -39.22 -5.14 3.92
C THR A 73 -37.70 -5.28 3.99
N ARG A 74 -36.99 -4.21 4.38
CA ARG A 74 -35.56 -4.28 4.71
C ARG A 74 -35.42 -4.87 6.11
N VAL A 75 -34.78 -6.05 6.20
CA VAL A 75 -34.27 -6.59 7.47
C VAL A 75 -33.15 -5.65 7.96
N PRO A 76 -33.23 -5.09 9.19
CA PRO A 76 -32.15 -4.28 9.72
C PRO A 76 -30.93 -5.16 10.02
N VAL A 77 -29.86 -5.01 9.24
CA VAL A 77 -28.52 -5.50 9.62
C VAL A 77 -27.90 -4.42 10.52
N PRO A 78 -27.50 -4.75 11.77
CA PRO A 78 -26.84 -3.77 12.63
C PRO A 78 -25.53 -3.30 11.99
N PRO A 79 -25.20 -2.00 12.08
CA PRO A 79 -23.95 -1.49 11.53
C PRO A 79 -22.74 -2.15 12.22
N PRO A 80 -21.64 -2.42 11.50
CA PRO A 80 -20.40 -2.84 12.13
C PRO A 80 -19.94 -1.74 13.11
N PRO A 81 -19.32 -2.09 14.25
CA PRO A 81 -18.83 -1.10 15.20
C PRO A 81 -17.82 -0.19 14.51
N ALA A 82 -17.97 1.12 14.72
CA ALA A 82 -17.07 2.12 14.16
C ALA A 82 -15.63 1.85 14.62
N PRO A 83 -14.61 2.07 13.78
CA PRO A 83 -13.23 1.99 14.21
C PRO A 83 -12.94 3.13 15.20
N ASP A 84 -12.66 2.78 16.45
CA ASP A 84 -12.26 3.73 17.48
C ASP A 84 -10.92 4.40 17.10
N PRO A 85 -10.84 5.75 17.14
CA PRO A 85 -9.61 6.48 16.89
C PRO A 85 -8.77 6.51 18.17
N ALA A 86 -8.30 5.34 18.61
CA ALA A 86 -7.37 5.23 19.72
C ALA A 86 -6.16 4.40 19.29
N ALA A 87 -5.21 5.11 18.69
CA ALA A 87 -3.82 4.69 18.65
C ALA A 87 -3.34 4.37 20.08
N GLY A 88 -2.78 3.18 20.26
CA GLY A 88 -1.94 2.85 21.41
C GLY A 88 -2.65 2.15 22.57
N ALA A 89 -3.11 0.92 22.36
CA ALA A 89 -3.28 -0.02 23.46
C ALA A 89 -2.14 -1.05 23.43
N ALA A 90 -1.44 -1.15 24.55
CA ALA A 90 -0.41 -2.14 24.86
C ALA A 90 -0.93 -3.59 24.66
N PRO A 91 -0.07 -4.62 24.62
CA PRO A 91 -0.52 -5.97 24.31
C PRO A 91 -1.44 -6.50 25.41
N SER A 92 -2.73 -6.58 25.09
CA SER A 92 -3.76 -7.17 25.94
C SER A 92 -3.62 -8.69 25.93
N GLY A 93 -2.94 -9.25 26.93
CA GLY A 93 -3.06 -10.64 27.37
C GLY A 93 -2.59 -11.76 26.40
N PRO A 94 -1.96 -12.84 26.89
CA PRO A 94 -1.74 -14.02 26.08
C PRO A 94 -3.09 -14.74 25.83
N GLY A 95 -3.70 -14.55 24.66
CA GLY A 95 -4.86 -15.33 24.24
C GLY A 95 -5.95 -14.64 23.42
N ASP A 96 -5.84 -13.34 23.10
CA ASP A 96 -6.87 -12.68 22.28
C ASP A 96 -6.80 -13.14 20.81
N PRO A 97 -7.87 -13.78 20.27
CA PRO A 97 -7.93 -14.20 18.88
C PRO A 97 -7.74 -13.03 17.91
N LEU A 98 -8.26 -11.85 18.24
CA LEU A 98 -8.19 -10.65 17.39
C LEU A 98 -6.76 -10.07 17.36
N ALA A 99 -6.07 -10.07 18.49
CA ALA A 99 -4.65 -9.68 18.54
C ALA A 99 -3.77 -10.64 17.75
N THR A 100 -4.09 -11.94 17.80
CA THR A 100 -3.37 -12.98 17.03
C THR A 100 -3.58 -12.81 15.53
N GLU A 101 -4.82 -12.54 15.10
CA GLU A 101 -5.17 -12.30 13.70
C GLU A 101 -4.53 -11.00 13.15
N ALA A 102 -4.51 -9.94 13.96
CA ALA A 102 -3.81 -8.70 13.62
C ALA A 102 -2.29 -8.91 13.44
N VAL A 103 -1.64 -9.65 14.34
CA VAL A 103 -0.21 -9.98 14.23
C VAL A 103 0.08 -10.85 13.00
N GLN A 104 -0.79 -11.82 12.68
CA GLN A 104 -0.65 -12.64 11.48
C GLN A 104 -0.81 -11.83 10.19
N THR A 105 -1.78 -10.90 10.16
CA THR A 105 -2.03 -10.01 9.02
C THR A 105 -0.87 -9.04 8.79
N LEU A 106 -0.32 -8.47 9.86
CA LEU A 106 0.87 -7.61 9.82
C LEU A 106 2.09 -8.38 9.29
N ARG A 107 2.25 -9.65 9.67
CA ARG A 107 3.31 -10.52 9.12
C ARG A 107 3.10 -10.84 7.64
N GLY A 108 1.85 -11.06 7.22
CA GLY A 108 1.50 -11.31 5.83
C GLY A 108 1.92 -10.16 4.91
N GLY A 109 1.64 -8.91 5.30
CA GLY A 109 2.05 -7.72 4.55
C GLY A 109 3.56 -7.58 4.42
N THR A 110 4.32 -7.87 5.48
CA THR A 110 5.79 -7.84 5.46
C THR A 110 6.38 -8.90 4.53
N TRP A 111 5.90 -10.15 4.62
CA TRP A 111 6.39 -11.24 3.78
C TRP A 111 6.11 -11.01 2.30
N ILE A 112 4.89 -10.56 1.97
CA ILE A 112 4.52 -10.18 0.60
C ILE A 112 5.49 -9.10 0.07
N GLY A 113 5.80 -8.08 0.87
CA GLY A 113 6.75 -7.04 0.48
C GLY A 113 8.19 -7.54 0.31
N ILE A 114 8.62 -8.57 1.06
CA ILE A 114 9.93 -9.21 0.86
C ILE A 114 9.94 -9.96 -0.48
N LEU A 115 8.92 -10.77 -0.74
CA LEU A 115 8.82 -11.58 -1.97
C LEU A 115 8.81 -10.71 -3.22
N GLU A 116 8.09 -9.59 -3.21
CA GLU A 116 8.06 -8.65 -4.33
C GLU A 116 9.42 -8.03 -4.60
N ARG A 117 10.14 -7.63 -3.56
CA ARG A 117 11.49 -7.05 -3.69
C ARG A 117 12.45 -8.07 -4.27
N LEU A 118 12.42 -9.30 -3.77
CA LEU A 118 13.23 -10.39 -4.31
C LEU A 118 12.87 -10.68 -5.78
N ALA A 119 11.58 -10.69 -6.13
CA ALA A 119 11.14 -10.94 -7.50
C ALA A 119 11.56 -9.82 -8.46
N ILE A 120 11.34 -8.55 -8.10
CA ILE A 120 11.70 -7.39 -8.93
C ILE A 120 13.22 -7.31 -9.11
N THR A 121 13.98 -7.33 -8.00
CA THR A 121 15.43 -7.26 -8.04
C THR A 121 16.02 -8.49 -8.75
N GLY A 122 15.47 -9.68 -8.52
CA GLY A 122 15.87 -10.91 -9.20
C GLY A 122 15.64 -10.87 -10.71
N CYS A 123 14.48 -10.36 -11.17
CA CYS A 123 14.20 -10.18 -12.60
C CYS A 123 15.24 -9.29 -13.29
N LEU A 124 15.65 -8.20 -12.64
CA LEU A 124 16.67 -7.29 -13.18
C LEU A 124 18.06 -7.94 -13.22
N LEU A 125 18.46 -8.64 -12.15
CA LEU A 125 19.73 -9.35 -12.10
C LEU A 125 19.81 -10.51 -13.10
N ALA A 126 18.67 -11.15 -13.38
CA ALA A 126 18.53 -12.20 -14.39
C ALA A 126 18.42 -11.67 -15.83
N GLY A 127 18.33 -10.34 -16.03
CA GLY A 127 18.16 -9.74 -17.36
C GLY A 127 16.77 -9.93 -17.97
N TYR A 128 15.75 -10.23 -17.16
CA TYR A 128 14.37 -10.44 -17.58
C TYR A 128 13.42 -9.38 -16.98
N PRO A 129 13.51 -8.11 -17.42
CA PRO A 129 12.68 -7.03 -16.85
C PRO A 129 11.18 -7.23 -17.08
N ALA A 130 10.77 -7.99 -18.11
CA ALA A 130 9.38 -8.31 -18.36
C ALA A 130 8.72 -9.06 -17.18
N GLY A 131 9.49 -9.79 -16.36
CA GLY A 131 9.02 -10.45 -15.16
C GLY A 131 8.37 -9.51 -14.13
N ILE A 132 8.81 -8.24 -14.10
CA ILE A 132 8.29 -7.22 -13.19
C ILE A 132 6.80 -6.94 -13.46
N ALA A 133 6.37 -6.99 -14.71
CA ALA A 133 4.98 -6.76 -15.08
C ALA A 133 4.03 -7.78 -14.41
N PHE A 134 4.46 -9.05 -14.30
CA PHE A 134 3.70 -10.08 -13.61
C PHE A 134 3.61 -9.81 -12.11
N VAL A 135 4.71 -9.39 -11.48
CA VAL A 135 4.72 -9.03 -10.05
C VAL A 135 3.73 -7.90 -9.76
N VAL A 136 3.74 -6.86 -10.60
CA VAL A 136 2.81 -5.72 -10.49
C VAL A 136 1.35 -6.17 -10.70
N ALA A 137 1.10 -7.02 -11.69
CA ALA A 137 -0.25 -7.53 -11.98
C ALA A 137 -0.81 -8.35 -10.80
N ILE A 138 -0.02 -9.28 -10.26
CA ILE A 138 -0.43 -10.13 -9.12
C ILE A 138 -0.69 -9.27 -7.88
N LYS A 139 0.21 -8.31 -7.59
CA LYS A 139 0.05 -7.33 -6.50
C LYS A 139 -1.28 -6.57 -6.62
N GLY A 140 -1.57 -6.05 -7.80
CA GLY A 140 -2.74 -5.22 -8.06
C GLY A 140 -4.05 -5.99 -7.89
N LEU A 141 -4.11 -7.23 -8.39
CA LEU A 141 -5.30 -8.08 -8.28
C LEU A 141 -5.66 -8.41 -6.83
N GLY A 142 -4.66 -8.77 -6.02
CA GLY A 142 -4.88 -9.20 -4.64
C GLY A 142 -5.35 -8.11 -3.67
N ARG A 143 -5.43 -6.85 -4.12
CA ARG A 143 -5.80 -5.69 -3.29
C ARG A 143 -6.94 -4.87 -3.89
N TYR A 144 -7.40 -5.21 -5.08
CA TYR A 144 -8.45 -4.48 -5.77
C TYR A 144 -9.75 -4.33 -4.95
N PRO A 145 -10.25 -5.37 -4.24
CA PRO A 145 -11.44 -5.24 -3.41
C PRO A 145 -11.27 -4.25 -2.26
N GLU A 146 -10.19 -4.33 -1.48
CA GLU A 146 -9.94 -3.41 -0.36
C GLU A 146 -9.71 -1.97 -0.82
N LEU A 147 -9.05 -1.76 -1.97
CA LEU A 147 -8.81 -0.41 -2.51
C LEU A 147 -10.11 0.28 -2.96
N ARG A 148 -11.12 -0.50 -3.37
CA ARG A 148 -12.43 0.01 -3.77
C ARG A 148 -13.26 0.47 -2.57
N GLU A 149 -13.13 -0.21 -1.42
CA GLU A 149 -13.95 0.02 -0.23
C GLU A 149 -13.39 1.11 0.69
N HIS A 150 -12.08 1.35 0.67
CA HIS A 150 -11.40 2.31 1.57
C HIS A 150 -10.46 3.28 0.82
N PRO A 151 -10.96 4.41 0.28
CA PRO A 151 -10.17 5.32 -0.56
C PRO A 151 -8.91 5.88 0.11
N VAL A 152 -8.99 6.26 1.39
CA VAL A 152 -7.85 6.83 2.14
C VAL A 152 -6.79 5.75 2.45
N GLY A 153 -7.22 4.51 2.72
CA GLY A 153 -6.32 3.38 2.86
C GLY A 153 -5.63 3.03 1.54
N ALA A 154 -6.36 3.20 0.43
CA ALA A 154 -5.89 2.90 -0.91
C ALA A 154 -4.74 3.80 -1.36
N GLU A 155 -4.84 5.10 -1.12
CA GLU A 155 -3.77 6.06 -1.44
C GLU A 155 -2.47 5.73 -0.71
N ARG A 156 -2.54 5.48 0.59
CA ARG A 156 -1.37 5.12 1.41
C ARG A 156 -0.76 3.79 0.96
N PHE A 157 -1.61 2.83 0.61
CA PHE A 157 -1.17 1.53 0.09
C PHE A 157 -0.45 1.66 -1.26
N MET A 158 -1.00 2.45 -2.19
CA MET A 158 -0.38 2.73 -3.49
C MET A 158 0.96 3.45 -3.34
N ILE A 159 1.03 4.49 -2.50
CA ILE A 159 2.28 5.22 -2.22
C ILE A 159 3.35 4.27 -1.65
N GLY A 160 2.98 3.43 -0.68
CA GLY A 160 3.91 2.47 -0.08
C GLY A 160 4.44 1.43 -1.08
N THR A 161 3.55 0.93 -1.94
CA THR A 161 3.90 -0.04 -2.98
C THR A 161 4.83 0.57 -4.03
N LEU A 162 4.49 1.73 -4.58
CA LEU A 162 5.31 2.43 -5.57
C LEU A 162 6.69 2.76 -5.02
N ALA A 163 6.77 3.26 -3.78
CA ALA A 163 8.04 3.54 -3.13
C ALA A 163 8.92 2.29 -2.99
N SER A 164 8.32 1.15 -2.59
CA SER A 164 9.06 -0.12 -2.47
C SER A 164 9.53 -0.64 -3.83
N MET A 165 8.71 -0.54 -4.87
CA MET A 165 9.07 -0.96 -6.24
C MET A 165 10.20 -0.11 -6.82
N ILE A 166 10.16 1.21 -6.63
CA ILE A 166 11.23 2.12 -7.04
C ILE A 166 12.55 1.74 -6.37
N TRP A 167 12.53 1.49 -5.06
CA TRP A 167 13.73 1.07 -4.32
C TRP A 167 14.29 -0.28 -4.84
N ALA A 168 13.42 -1.27 -5.02
CA ALA A 168 13.82 -2.59 -5.54
C ALA A 168 14.38 -2.51 -6.97
N GLY A 169 13.78 -1.66 -7.81
CA GLY A 169 14.23 -1.39 -9.16
C GLY A 169 15.59 -0.69 -9.18
N ALA A 170 15.77 0.36 -8.37
CA ALA A 170 17.03 1.09 -8.28
C ALA A 170 18.19 0.19 -7.81
N THR A 171 17.97 -0.59 -6.76
CA THR A 171 18.97 -1.55 -6.25
C THR A 171 19.25 -2.67 -7.25
N GLY A 172 18.24 -3.21 -7.92
CA GLY A 172 18.41 -4.22 -8.96
C GLY A 172 19.16 -3.73 -10.19
N LEU A 173 18.88 -2.51 -10.67
CA LEU A 173 19.63 -1.89 -11.75
C LEU A 173 21.10 -1.65 -11.37
N LEU A 174 21.35 -1.17 -10.14
CA LEU A 174 22.70 -1.00 -9.63
C LEU A 174 23.47 -2.33 -9.59
N GLY A 175 22.85 -3.39 -9.06
CA GLY A 175 23.46 -4.72 -9.04
C GLY A 175 23.69 -5.27 -10.45
N ALA A 176 22.75 -5.08 -11.38
CA ALA A 176 22.92 -5.49 -12.77
C ALA A 176 24.07 -4.75 -13.46
N ALA A 177 24.24 -3.45 -13.19
CA ALA A 177 25.36 -2.66 -13.69
C ALA A 177 26.70 -3.18 -13.14
N ILE A 178 26.79 -3.49 -11.85
CA ILE A 178 27.99 -4.07 -11.23
C ILE A 178 28.30 -5.44 -11.85
N LEU A 179 27.29 -6.28 -12.07
CA LEU A 179 27.49 -7.56 -12.76
C LEU A 179 27.96 -7.39 -14.21
N GLY A 180 27.53 -6.33 -14.90
CA GLY A 180 28.01 -5.97 -16.22
C GLY A 180 29.50 -5.60 -16.25
N LEU A 181 30.03 -5.02 -15.17
CA LEU A 181 31.45 -4.69 -15.03
C LEU A 181 32.34 -5.90 -14.68
N LEU A 182 31.74 -6.99 -14.19
CA LEU A 182 32.46 -8.20 -13.76
C LEU A 182 32.51 -9.31 -14.83
N ARG A 183 31.79 -9.14 -15.93
CA ARG A 183 31.71 -10.08 -17.06
C ARG A 183 32.61 -9.64 -18.19
#